data_AF-A0A2V9K6K1-F1
#
_entry.id   AF-A0A2V9K6K1-F1
#
_cell.length_a   1.000
_cell.length_b   1.000
_cell.length_c   1.000
_cell.angle_alpha   90.00
_cell.angle_beta   90.00
_cell.angle_gamma   90.00
#
_symmetry.space_group_name_H-M   'P 1'
#
loop_
_entity.id
_entity.type
_entity.pdbx_description
1 polymer ?
#
loop_
_entity_poly.entity_id
_entity_poly.type
_entity_poly.pdbx_seq_one_letter_code
_entity_poly.pdbx_strand_id
1 'polypeptide(L)'
;MTRARAPAGWRSTSSACSATPTRPTRAASGSSTGSSASMTRDVRPRIRTAARLLAAVWFSSLLAAQVVTSPGPEYSEAQRRFQGIPGIERARNGRLWAVWYGGDTREGPQNYVVLATSADDGKTWSEPRLVVDPPGFTRAFDANLWHDPQGCLWLFWAEAAGHWDGRGGVWAITTNDSGSERPQWSAPRRIADGVLLNKPLVRRSGEWLLPIAIGTRPSNLAFINLRDQLGLSPDQITALSHDLGGAKGADVFSSTDNGKTFRMVGQPPHSGDDAPGEHMLIERNDGSIWMLGRTRDGIGSSVSTDGGRTWSQVVDSGIPHPSTRFFIRRLGSGRLLLVRHAPPNGKDRSHLVAQLSGDDGRTWSDALMLDERLNVSYPDGVQGQDGKIYVVYDRERFTLGEVLLTTFREEDVPQGKPARVLVSQAHGIPPQISGEGWRAVEGWHAPGGKPHTWNRSSEGLFNGSPGRTADYITDEKFGDVELYLEFRIPAKSNSGVYLHGLYEVQILDSYGVEKPGIHDCGAIYERWIDGKGVGGTAPLQNACGPPGEWQSFHIWFRAPRFDGSGKKIEDARFVRVEHNGVVIHRDVTAPGPTRASLEIPEAPLNPLMIQGDHGPVGLRNIYVRPLK
;
A
#
# COMPACT_ATOMS: atom_id res chain seq x y z
N MET A 1 -8.78 -33.40 -54.02
CA MET A 1 -9.08 -34.83 -54.25
C MET A 1 -8.40 -35.64 -53.17
N THR A 2 -9.19 -36.48 -52.48
CA THR A 2 -8.87 -37.70 -51.66
C THR A 2 -7.76 -37.59 -50.60
N ARG A 3 -8.01 -37.43 -49.27
CA ARG A 3 -8.70 -38.23 -48.21
C ARG A 3 -8.18 -39.66 -47.95
N ALA A 4 -7.67 -39.90 -46.74
CA ALA A 4 -8.10 -40.90 -45.72
C ALA A 4 -7.00 -41.04 -44.62
N ARG A 5 -7.13 -40.54 -43.39
CA ARG A 5 -7.82 -41.06 -42.17
C ARG A 5 -7.48 -42.51 -41.76
N ALA A 6 -6.83 -42.65 -40.61
CA ALA A 6 -6.75 -43.85 -39.77
C ALA A 6 -7.59 -43.65 -38.48
N PRO A 7 -8.24 -44.69 -37.90
CA PRO A 7 -9.07 -44.55 -36.71
C PRO A 7 -8.35 -44.98 -35.42
N ALA A 8 -8.79 -44.37 -34.32
CA ALA A 8 -8.48 -44.75 -32.95
C ALA A 8 -9.46 -45.83 -32.44
N GLY A 9 -9.02 -46.65 -31.48
CA GLY A 9 -9.93 -47.46 -30.66
C GLY A 9 -9.25 -48.58 -29.90
N TRP A 10 -8.87 -48.36 -28.64
CA TRP A 10 -8.71 -49.42 -27.64
C TRP A 10 -9.58 -49.06 -26.43
N ARG A 11 -10.64 -49.87 -26.23
CA ARG A 11 -11.51 -49.84 -25.05
C ARG A 11 -10.95 -50.82 -24.01
N SER A 12 -11.02 -50.37 -22.76
CA SER A 12 -10.74 -51.10 -21.54
C SER A 12 -11.84 -52.13 -21.21
N THR A 13 -11.43 -53.25 -20.63
CA THR A 13 -12.30 -54.18 -19.90
C THR A 13 -12.05 -54.07 -18.40
N SER A 14 -13.15 -54.00 -17.68
CA SER A 14 -13.35 -53.92 -16.24
C SER A 14 -13.10 -55.24 -15.50
N SER A 15 -12.65 -55.15 -14.24
CA SER A 15 -13.15 -56.03 -13.17
C SER A 15 -12.96 -55.36 -11.80
N ALA A 16 -14.08 -55.24 -11.08
CA ALA A 16 -14.18 -54.78 -9.70
C ALA A 16 -13.81 -55.89 -8.70
N CYS A 17 -13.42 -55.52 -7.48
CA CYS A 17 -13.77 -56.29 -6.28
C CYS A 17 -13.70 -55.44 -5.00
N SER A 18 -14.76 -55.58 -4.22
CA SER A 18 -15.12 -54.99 -2.93
C SER A 18 -14.39 -55.63 -1.73
N ALA A 19 -14.28 -54.90 -0.60
CA ALA A 19 -14.80 -55.35 0.71
C ALA A 19 -14.51 -54.35 1.85
N THR A 20 -15.53 -54.09 2.67
CA THR A 20 -15.52 -53.47 4.01
C THR A 20 -15.08 -54.49 5.08
N PRO A 21 -14.82 -54.10 6.35
CA PRO A 21 -15.86 -54.41 7.35
C PRO A 21 -15.98 -53.47 8.58
N THR A 22 -17.23 -53.36 9.02
CA THR A 22 -17.77 -53.37 10.41
C THR A 22 -17.57 -52.23 11.42
N ARG A 23 -18.70 -51.94 12.08
CA ARG A 23 -19.01 -50.98 13.15
C ARG A 23 -19.09 -51.72 14.51
N PRO A 24 -19.11 -50.98 15.64
CA PRO A 24 -20.21 -51.19 16.58
C PRO A 24 -20.80 -49.89 17.17
N THR A 25 -22.01 -50.00 17.70
CA THR A 25 -22.89 -48.95 18.23
C THR A 25 -23.10 -49.05 19.74
N ARG A 26 -23.16 -47.90 20.44
CA ARG A 26 -23.99 -47.53 21.62
C ARG A 26 -23.36 -46.28 22.28
N ALA A 27 -24.01 -45.39 23.04
CA ALA A 27 -25.35 -44.80 23.11
C ALA A 27 -25.23 -43.60 24.09
N ALA A 28 -26.00 -42.53 23.82
CA ALA A 28 -26.59 -41.54 24.73
C ALA A 28 -25.79 -40.75 25.81
N SER A 29 -26.11 -39.45 25.80
CA SER A 29 -26.25 -38.49 26.93
C SER A 29 -25.02 -37.74 27.46
N GLY A 30 -25.16 -36.41 27.53
CA GLY A 30 -24.19 -35.50 28.15
C GLY A 30 -24.32 -34.07 27.65
N SER A 31 -25.21 -33.30 28.27
CA SER A 31 -25.29 -31.85 28.17
C SER A 31 -24.02 -31.18 28.69
N SER A 32 -23.45 -30.23 27.95
CA SER A 32 -22.66 -29.16 28.57
C SER A 32 -22.62 -27.93 27.67
N THR A 33 -23.14 -26.84 28.21
CA THR A 33 -22.96 -25.45 27.81
C THR A 33 -21.49 -25.15 27.51
N GLY A 34 -21.18 -24.79 26.27
CA GLY A 34 -19.85 -24.36 25.83
C GLY A 34 -19.90 -22.93 25.32
N SER A 35 -19.46 -22.00 26.17
CA SER A 35 -19.07 -20.63 25.80
C SER A 35 -18.06 -20.68 24.64
N SER A 36 -18.45 -20.22 23.45
CA SER A 36 -17.52 -19.98 22.35
C SER A 36 -16.87 -18.62 22.57
N ALA A 37 -15.86 -18.57 23.43
CA ALA A 37 -14.89 -17.50 23.41
C ALA A 37 -14.17 -17.54 22.05
N SER A 38 -14.48 -16.57 21.19
CA SER A 38 -13.73 -16.24 19.98
C SER A 38 -12.30 -15.89 20.38
N MET A 39 -11.42 -16.88 20.43
CA MET A 39 -9.98 -16.65 20.48
C MET A 39 -9.53 -16.27 19.08
N THR A 40 -9.41 -14.98 18.82
CA THR A 40 -8.51 -14.46 17.79
C THR A 40 -7.09 -14.91 18.14
N ARG A 41 -6.65 -16.04 17.59
CA ARG A 41 -5.25 -16.47 17.69
C ARG A 41 -4.38 -15.43 16.99
N ASP A 42 -3.52 -14.77 17.74
CA ASP A 42 -2.42 -13.97 17.21
C ASP A 42 -1.53 -14.89 16.36
N VAL A 43 -1.48 -14.67 15.04
CA VAL A 43 -0.92 -15.62 14.06
C VAL A 43 0.61 -15.62 14.04
N ARG A 44 1.25 -14.62 14.67
CA ARG A 44 2.65 -14.69 15.11
C ARG A 44 2.63 -14.83 16.63
N PRO A 45 3.30 -15.81 17.25
CA PRO A 45 3.43 -15.81 18.70
C PRO A 45 4.07 -14.48 19.07
N ARG A 46 3.34 -13.60 19.78
CA ARG A 46 3.97 -12.49 20.49
C ARG A 46 5.06 -13.14 21.32
N ILE A 47 6.32 -12.88 21.00
CA ILE A 47 7.47 -13.32 21.79
C ILE A 47 7.44 -12.48 23.07
N ARG A 48 6.47 -12.76 23.92
CA ARG A 48 6.23 -12.20 25.24
C ARG A 48 6.39 -13.35 26.24
N THR A 49 7.48 -14.10 26.14
CA THR A 49 7.98 -14.85 27.29
C THR A 49 9.48 -15.07 27.15
N ALA A 50 10.17 -14.62 28.19
CA ALA A 50 11.61 -14.55 28.35
C ALA A 50 12.33 -15.91 28.25
N ALA A 51 13.66 -15.85 28.10
CA ALA A 51 14.65 -16.91 28.35
C ALA A 51 15.29 -17.68 27.16
N ARG A 52 15.11 -17.28 25.90
CA ARG A 52 16.02 -17.71 24.79
C ARG A 52 16.64 -16.56 23.99
N LEU A 53 16.74 -15.40 24.64
CA LEU A 53 17.38 -14.18 24.14
C LEU A 53 18.92 -14.21 24.24
N LEU A 54 19.56 -15.35 24.53
CA LEU A 54 20.92 -15.37 25.07
C LEU A 54 22.05 -15.93 24.17
N ALA A 55 21.83 -16.29 22.89
CA ALA A 55 22.97 -16.69 22.03
C ALA A 55 22.80 -16.59 20.50
N ALA A 56 21.59 -16.51 19.93
CA ALA A 56 21.40 -16.75 18.48
C ALA A 56 21.16 -15.51 17.58
N VAL A 57 21.24 -14.29 18.12
CA VAL A 57 20.72 -13.07 17.45
C VAL A 57 21.81 -12.13 16.91
N TRP A 58 23.09 -12.50 16.98
CA TRP A 58 24.18 -11.56 16.73
C TRP A 58 24.41 -11.16 15.26
N PHE A 59 23.73 -11.79 14.29
CA PHE A 59 23.80 -11.44 12.86
C PHE A 59 22.50 -11.71 12.08
N SER A 60 21.31 -11.44 12.66
CA SER A 60 20.04 -11.84 12.01
C SER A 60 19.82 -11.23 10.63
N SER A 61 20.32 -10.03 10.33
CA SER A 61 20.20 -9.42 8.98
C SER A 61 21.25 -9.89 7.96
N LEU A 62 22.23 -10.71 8.37
CA LEU A 62 23.17 -11.38 7.46
C LEU A 62 22.79 -12.82 7.15
N LEU A 63 21.78 -13.37 7.81
CA LEU A 63 21.20 -14.64 7.44
C LEU A 63 20.18 -14.41 6.34
N ALA A 64 20.09 -15.33 5.39
CA ALA A 64 19.08 -15.24 4.36
C ALA A 64 17.69 -15.38 4.98
N ALA A 65 16.79 -14.45 4.66
CA ALA A 65 15.36 -14.60 4.94
C ALA A 65 14.79 -15.93 4.39
N GLN A 66 13.75 -16.43 5.06
CA GLN A 66 13.03 -17.60 4.59
C GLN A 66 12.22 -17.25 3.34
N VAL A 67 12.41 -18.04 2.27
CA VAL A 67 11.62 -17.94 1.04
C VAL A 67 10.52 -19.01 1.08
N VAL A 68 9.27 -18.56 1.12
CA VAL A 68 8.07 -19.41 1.20
C VAL A 68 7.37 -19.42 -0.16
N THR A 69 7.44 -20.54 -0.88
CA THR A 69 6.84 -20.69 -2.24
C THR A 69 5.41 -21.24 -2.22
N SER A 70 4.86 -21.46 -1.04
CA SER A 70 3.43 -21.77 -0.80
C SER A 70 2.95 -21.01 0.44
N PRO A 71 2.76 -19.69 0.32
CA PRO A 71 2.36 -18.84 1.45
C PRO A 71 1.02 -19.28 2.05
N GLY A 72 0.91 -19.22 3.37
CA GLY A 72 -0.34 -19.47 4.09
C GLY A 72 -1.32 -18.27 4.07
N PRO A 73 -2.53 -18.45 4.63
CA PRO A 73 -3.57 -17.42 4.65
C PRO A 73 -3.19 -16.17 5.45
N GLU A 74 -2.20 -16.25 6.34
CA GLU A 74 -1.65 -15.11 7.09
C GLU A 74 -1.05 -14.02 6.20
N TYR A 75 -0.67 -14.37 4.97
CA TYR A 75 -0.17 -13.42 3.98
C TYR A 75 -1.26 -12.96 3.01
N SER A 76 -2.52 -13.37 3.14
CA SER A 76 -3.62 -12.99 2.23
C SER A 76 -4.04 -11.52 2.39
N GLU A 77 -4.69 -10.96 1.37
CA GLU A 77 -5.24 -9.59 1.40
C GLU A 77 -6.09 -9.32 2.65
N ALA A 78 -6.89 -10.30 3.07
CA ALA A 78 -7.74 -10.24 4.25
C ALA A 78 -6.98 -10.08 5.57
N GLN A 79 -5.71 -10.53 5.64
CA GLN A 79 -4.90 -10.50 6.86
C GLN A 79 -3.83 -9.40 6.84
N ARG A 80 -3.32 -9.04 5.66
CA ARG A 80 -2.30 -7.97 5.53
C ARG A 80 -2.89 -6.64 5.94
N ARG A 81 -2.20 -5.94 6.83
CA ARG A 81 -2.61 -4.63 7.38
C ARG A 81 -1.85 -3.46 6.75
N PHE A 82 -0.67 -3.71 6.20
CA PHE A 82 0.13 -2.71 5.50
C PHE A 82 0.68 -3.32 4.22
N GLN A 83 0.75 -2.53 3.15
CA GLN A 83 1.53 -2.86 1.96
C GLN A 83 1.87 -1.63 1.11
N GLY A 84 2.92 -1.72 0.30
CA GLY A 84 3.25 -0.74 -0.73
C GLY A 84 4.62 -0.99 -1.37
N ILE A 85 5.13 0.03 -2.07
CA ILE A 85 6.46 0.03 -2.69
C ILE A 85 6.55 -1.10 -3.74
N PRO A 86 5.69 -1.07 -4.77
CA PRO A 86 5.63 -2.16 -5.71
C PRO A 86 6.76 -2.13 -6.74
N GLY A 87 6.98 -3.28 -7.36
CA GLY A 87 7.78 -3.49 -8.56
C GLY A 87 7.05 -4.42 -9.53
N ILE A 88 7.32 -4.29 -10.82
CA ILE A 88 6.70 -5.13 -11.87
C ILE A 88 7.73 -5.63 -12.88
N GLU A 89 7.46 -6.81 -13.44
CA GLU A 89 8.25 -7.38 -14.52
C GLU A 89 7.39 -8.34 -15.36
N ARG A 90 7.75 -8.56 -16.63
CA ARG A 90 6.94 -9.33 -17.58
C ARG A 90 7.75 -10.43 -18.25
N ALA A 91 7.32 -11.68 -18.06
CA ALA A 91 7.93 -12.84 -18.70
C ALA A 91 7.68 -12.85 -20.22
N ARG A 92 8.51 -13.59 -20.96
CA ARG A 92 8.42 -13.67 -22.44
C ARG A 92 7.08 -14.22 -22.94
N ASN A 93 6.44 -15.11 -22.19
CA ASN A 93 5.13 -15.67 -22.53
C ASN A 93 3.95 -14.73 -22.18
N GLY A 94 4.23 -13.52 -21.70
CA GLY A 94 3.23 -12.51 -21.35
C GLY A 94 2.79 -12.50 -19.89
N ARG A 95 3.22 -13.48 -19.07
CA ARG A 95 2.93 -13.49 -17.64
C ARG A 95 3.53 -12.27 -16.94
N LEU A 96 2.73 -11.58 -16.14
CA LEU A 96 3.17 -10.48 -15.28
C LEU A 96 3.54 -10.99 -13.89
N TRP A 97 4.54 -10.36 -13.30
CA TRP A 97 4.93 -10.52 -11.91
C TRP A 97 4.90 -9.16 -11.23
N ALA A 98 4.24 -9.07 -10.09
CA ALA A 98 4.26 -7.89 -9.24
C ALA A 98 4.81 -8.28 -7.86
N VAL A 99 5.73 -7.46 -7.36
CA VAL A 99 6.31 -7.58 -6.03
C VAL A 99 5.95 -6.33 -5.22
N TRP A 100 5.76 -6.48 -3.92
CA TRP A 100 5.64 -5.37 -2.96
C TRP A 100 6.08 -5.89 -1.59
N TYR A 101 6.15 -5.05 -0.57
CA TYR A 101 6.29 -5.57 0.80
C TYR A 101 5.07 -5.24 1.64
N GLY A 102 4.68 -6.22 2.43
CA GLY A 102 3.63 -6.11 3.43
C GLY A 102 4.21 -5.98 4.82
N GLY A 103 3.33 -5.97 5.81
CA GLY A 103 3.73 -6.03 7.21
C GLY A 103 2.51 -6.05 8.11
N ASP A 104 2.78 -5.79 9.38
CA ASP A 104 1.74 -5.45 10.35
C ASP A 104 1.21 -4.05 10.02
N THR A 105 1.50 -3.04 10.84
CA THR A 105 0.82 -1.75 10.69
C THR A 105 1.61 -0.74 9.88
N ARG A 106 2.88 -0.94 9.58
CA ARG A 106 3.71 0.10 8.95
C ARG A 106 5.02 -0.49 8.47
N GLU A 107 5.85 0.38 7.93
CA GLU A 107 7.27 0.12 7.76
C GLU A 107 7.93 -0.11 9.13
N GLY A 108 8.55 -1.27 9.31
CA GLY A 108 9.12 -1.70 10.58
C GLY A 108 9.61 -3.15 10.58
N PRO A 109 9.98 -3.68 11.76
CA PRO A 109 10.65 -4.97 11.90
C PRO A 109 9.85 -6.19 11.42
N GLN A 110 8.55 -6.01 11.16
CA GLN A 110 7.64 -7.09 10.77
C GLN A 110 7.38 -7.12 9.26
N ASN A 111 8.10 -6.34 8.46
CA ASN A 111 7.89 -6.36 7.01
C ASN A 111 8.46 -7.61 6.34
N TYR A 112 7.75 -8.06 5.33
CA TYR A 112 8.07 -9.19 4.46
C TYR A 112 7.73 -8.83 3.01
N VAL A 113 8.41 -9.45 2.06
CA VAL A 113 8.16 -9.23 0.62
C VAL A 113 7.13 -10.24 0.12
N VAL A 114 6.24 -9.79 -0.76
CA VAL A 114 5.17 -10.57 -1.39
C VAL A 114 5.33 -10.53 -2.90
N LEU A 115 5.15 -11.66 -3.56
CA LEU A 115 5.18 -11.79 -5.01
C LEU A 115 3.89 -12.47 -5.51
N ALA A 116 3.22 -11.84 -6.46
CA ALA A 116 2.02 -12.35 -7.14
C ALA A 116 2.17 -12.29 -8.67
N THR A 117 1.28 -12.98 -9.38
CA THR A 117 1.34 -13.08 -10.85
C THR A 117 -0.02 -12.93 -11.50
N SER A 118 -0.02 -12.49 -12.75
CA SER A 118 -1.17 -12.46 -13.65
C SER A 118 -0.83 -13.13 -14.97
N ALA A 119 -1.77 -13.91 -15.51
CA ALA A 119 -1.66 -14.60 -16.79
C ALA A 119 -2.56 -13.99 -17.89
N ASP A 120 -3.35 -12.98 -17.55
CA ASP A 120 -4.41 -12.42 -18.41
C ASP A 120 -4.21 -10.92 -18.65
N ASP A 121 -2.95 -10.52 -18.70
CA ASP A 121 -2.52 -9.14 -18.97
C ASP A 121 -2.87 -8.15 -17.85
N GLY A 122 -2.85 -8.63 -16.60
CA GLY A 122 -3.05 -7.83 -15.40
C GLY A 122 -4.51 -7.60 -15.03
N LYS A 123 -5.46 -8.29 -15.68
CA LYS A 123 -6.90 -8.17 -15.40
C LYS A 123 -7.27 -8.86 -14.09
N THR A 124 -6.66 -10.02 -13.82
CA THR A 124 -6.79 -10.73 -12.55
C THR A 124 -5.41 -11.11 -12.01
N TRP A 125 -5.30 -11.18 -10.69
CA TRP A 125 -4.06 -11.45 -9.98
C TRP A 125 -4.24 -12.63 -9.04
N SER A 126 -3.18 -13.42 -8.89
CA SER A 126 -3.16 -14.53 -7.94
C SER A 126 -3.03 -14.02 -6.50
N GLU A 127 -3.49 -14.82 -5.54
CA GLU A 127 -2.93 -14.79 -4.17
C GLU A 127 -1.40 -14.90 -4.21
N PRO A 128 -0.68 -14.48 -3.13
CA PRO A 128 0.77 -14.59 -3.05
C PRO A 128 1.29 -15.96 -3.48
N ARG A 129 2.21 -15.96 -4.45
CA ARG A 129 2.90 -17.17 -4.92
C ARG A 129 4.24 -17.37 -4.22
N LEU A 130 4.83 -16.28 -3.73
CA LEU A 130 6.04 -16.33 -2.95
C LEU A 130 6.02 -15.22 -1.89
N VAL A 131 6.55 -15.53 -0.71
CA VAL A 131 6.83 -14.57 0.35
C VAL A 131 8.28 -14.70 0.81
N VAL A 132 8.94 -13.58 1.07
CA VAL A 132 10.23 -13.52 1.76
C VAL A 132 10.00 -12.93 3.14
N ASP A 133 10.03 -13.77 4.18
CA ASP A 133 9.70 -13.40 5.56
C ASP A 133 10.86 -13.79 6.49
N PRO A 134 11.73 -12.84 6.85
CA PRO A 134 12.80 -13.09 7.80
C PRO A 134 12.24 -13.27 9.23
N PRO A 135 12.88 -14.12 10.07
CA PRO A 135 12.41 -14.35 11.42
C PRO A 135 12.78 -13.19 12.37
N GLY A 136 11.96 -13.04 13.42
CA GLY A 136 12.31 -12.23 14.59
C GLY A 136 12.28 -10.73 14.32
N PHE A 137 13.43 -10.08 14.54
CA PHE A 137 13.59 -8.62 14.48
C PHE A 137 14.17 -8.12 13.15
N THR A 138 14.23 -8.98 12.14
CA THR A 138 14.73 -8.61 10.82
C THR A 138 13.54 -8.39 9.90
N ARG A 139 13.62 -7.40 9.01
CA ARG A 139 12.61 -7.13 7.97
C ARG A 139 13.16 -7.40 6.58
N ALA A 140 12.29 -7.84 5.67
CA ALA A 140 12.54 -7.83 4.22
C ALA A 140 11.67 -6.74 3.57
N PHE A 141 12.27 -5.91 2.70
CA PHE A 141 11.62 -4.71 2.17
C PHE A 141 12.28 -4.22 0.88
N ASP A 142 11.73 -3.16 0.28
CA ASP A 142 12.26 -2.47 -0.89
C ASP A 142 12.70 -3.42 -2.02
N ALA A 143 11.77 -4.27 -2.43
CA ALA A 143 12.02 -5.30 -3.41
C ALA A 143 11.94 -4.79 -4.85
N ASN A 144 12.65 -5.48 -5.74
CA ASN A 144 12.67 -5.16 -7.17
C ASN A 144 12.69 -6.43 -8.01
N LEU A 145 11.99 -6.40 -9.14
CA LEU A 145 12.03 -7.45 -10.16
C LEU A 145 12.81 -6.99 -11.38
N TRP A 146 13.56 -7.89 -12.00
CA TRP A 146 14.31 -7.58 -13.21
C TRP A 146 14.61 -8.84 -14.02
N HIS A 147 14.27 -8.84 -15.30
CA HIS A 147 14.84 -9.82 -16.23
C HIS A 147 16.23 -9.37 -16.68
N ASP A 148 17.21 -10.25 -16.51
CA ASP A 148 18.54 -10.03 -17.09
C ASP A 148 18.55 -10.26 -18.61
N PRO A 149 19.64 -9.91 -19.32
CA PRO A 149 19.75 -10.14 -20.76
C PRO A 149 19.61 -11.61 -21.19
N GLN A 150 19.83 -12.58 -20.28
CA GLN A 150 19.65 -13.99 -20.55
C GLN A 150 18.18 -14.43 -20.39
N GLY A 151 17.31 -13.56 -19.87
CA GLY A 151 15.90 -13.84 -19.62
C GLY A 151 15.64 -14.50 -18.27
N CYS A 152 16.63 -14.57 -17.39
CA CYS A 152 16.45 -15.03 -16.02
C CYS A 152 15.76 -13.93 -15.21
N LEU A 153 14.69 -14.27 -14.49
CA LEU A 153 14.01 -13.34 -13.61
C LEU A 153 14.73 -13.30 -12.27
N TRP A 154 15.07 -12.09 -11.83
CA TRP A 154 15.62 -11.80 -10.52
C TRP A 154 14.55 -11.17 -9.63
N LEU A 155 14.47 -11.65 -8.40
CA LEU A 155 13.81 -10.97 -7.29
C LEU A 155 14.89 -10.52 -6.32
N PHE A 156 15.04 -9.20 -6.18
CA PHE A 156 15.90 -8.56 -5.18
C PHE A 156 15.07 -8.08 -3.99
N TRP A 157 15.66 -8.06 -2.80
CA TRP A 157 15.10 -7.38 -1.61
C TRP A 157 16.21 -6.85 -0.71
N ALA A 158 15.87 -5.87 0.12
CA ALA A 158 16.70 -5.43 1.22
C ALA A 158 16.35 -6.17 2.52
N GLU A 159 17.36 -6.46 3.33
CA GLU A 159 17.22 -7.06 4.65
C GLU A 159 17.97 -6.26 5.71
N ALA A 160 17.30 -5.89 6.81
CA ALA A 160 17.88 -5.10 7.89
C ALA A 160 17.26 -5.44 9.25
N ALA A 161 18.03 -5.29 10.32
CA ALA A 161 17.46 -5.40 11.67
C ALA A 161 16.60 -4.16 11.99
N GLY A 162 15.48 -4.39 12.68
CA GLY A 162 14.52 -3.38 13.07
C GLY A 162 13.89 -2.67 11.88
N HIS A 163 14.12 -1.37 11.80
CA HIS A 163 13.73 -0.60 10.61
C HIS A 163 14.93 -0.33 9.70
N TRP A 164 16.03 0.18 10.27
CA TRP A 164 17.28 0.42 9.58
C TRP A 164 18.44 0.31 10.58
N ASP A 165 19.31 -0.68 10.37
CA ASP A 165 20.45 -0.98 11.23
C ASP A 165 21.72 -0.20 10.86
N GLY A 166 21.66 0.65 9.83
CA GLY A 166 22.81 1.41 9.34
C GLY A 166 23.64 0.68 8.28
N ARG A 167 23.32 -0.59 7.98
CA ARG A 167 24.00 -1.39 6.95
C ARG A 167 23.02 -1.77 5.83
N GLY A 168 21.95 -2.49 6.16
CA GLY A 168 21.08 -3.15 5.17
C GLY A 168 21.82 -4.14 4.27
N GLY A 169 21.12 -5.09 3.66
CA GLY A 169 21.72 -6.04 2.72
C GLY A 169 20.84 -6.29 1.53
N VAL A 170 21.39 -6.17 0.32
CA VAL A 170 20.72 -6.59 -0.90
C VAL A 170 20.88 -8.10 -1.05
N TRP A 171 19.76 -8.79 -1.16
CA TRP A 171 19.66 -10.21 -1.42
C TRP A 171 18.94 -10.47 -2.73
N ALA A 172 19.16 -11.65 -3.31
CA ALA A 172 18.52 -12.06 -4.54
C ALA A 172 18.22 -13.56 -4.59
N ILE A 173 17.11 -13.90 -5.27
CA ILE A 173 16.84 -15.22 -5.84
C ILE A 173 16.55 -15.08 -7.33
N THR A 174 16.76 -16.16 -8.08
CA THR A 174 16.55 -16.16 -9.53
C THR A 174 15.75 -17.35 -10.02
N THR A 175 15.11 -17.21 -11.18
CA THR A 175 14.46 -18.31 -11.89
C THR A 175 14.57 -18.14 -13.41
N ASN A 176 14.81 -19.24 -14.12
CA ASN A 176 14.75 -19.30 -15.59
C ASN A 176 13.35 -19.68 -16.12
N ASP A 177 12.40 -19.93 -15.23
CA ASP A 177 11.04 -20.39 -15.58
C ASP A 177 9.97 -19.35 -15.21
N SER A 178 10.26 -18.07 -15.45
CA SER A 178 9.33 -16.97 -15.10
C SER A 178 7.99 -17.02 -15.85
N GLY A 179 7.84 -17.90 -16.85
CA GLY A 179 6.58 -18.16 -17.52
C GLY A 179 5.62 -19.06 -16.75
N SER A 180 6.13 -19.88 -15.83
CA SER A 180 5.33 -20.73 -14.94
C SER A 180 4.64 -19.88 -13.86
N GLU A 181 3.46 -20.30 -13.40
CA GLU A 181 2.81 -19.67 -12.24
C GLU A 181 3.52 -20.03 -10.92
N ARG A 182 4.24 -21.16 -10.90
CA ARG A 182 4.97 -21.66 -9.73
C ARG A 182 6.41 -22.03 -10.15
N PRO A 183 7.24 -21.03 -10.49
CA PRO A 183 8.62 -21.28 -10.85
C PRO A 183 9.42 -21.85 -9.68
N GLN A 184 10.43 -22.66 -10.01
CA GLN A 184 11.47 -23.01 -9.05
C GLN A 184 12.48 -21.86 -8.96
N TRP A 185 12.86 -21.50 -7.74
CA TRP A 185 13.79 -20.41 -7.45
C TRP A 185 15.13 -20.95 -6.95
N SER A 186 16.21 -20.21 -7.21
CA SER A 186 17.51 -20.46 -6.61
C SER A 186 17.46 -20.27 -5.08
N ALA A 187 18.49 -20.76 -4.38
CA ALA A 187 18.73 -20.35 -3.01
C ALA A 187 19.00 -18.83 -2.92
N PRO A 188 18.60 -18.15 -1.83
CA PRO A 188 18.98 -16.77 -1.57
C PRO A 188 20.48 -16.56 -1.58
N ARG A 189 20.88 -15.42 -2.16
CA ARG A 189 22.26 -14.97 -2.26
C ARG A 189 22.36 -13.51 -1.86
N ARG A 190 23.32 -13.17 -1.00
CA ARG A 190 23.64 -11.78 -0.69
C ARG A 190 24.48 -11.16 -1.81
N ILE A 191 24.20 -9.92 -2.15
CA ILE A 191 24.83 -9.16 -3.24
C ILE A 191 25.78 -8.09 -2.69
N ALA A 192 25.27 -7.23 -1.80
CA ALA A 192 25.99 -6.09 -1.24
C ALA A 192 25.31 -5.58 0.05
N ASP A 193 25.92 -4.61 0.70
CA ASP A 193 25.25 -3.78 1.70
C ASP A 193 24.32 -2.78 1.00
N GLY A 194 23.27 -2.32 1.68
CA GLY A 194 22.31 -1.33 1.15
C GLY A 194 20.99 -1.89 0.61
N VAL A 195 20.37 -1.11 -0.27
CA VAL A 195 19.01 -1.32 -0.81
C VAL A 195 19.02 -1.19 -2.33
N LEU A 196 18.47 -2.18 -3.04
CA LEU A 196 18.30 -2.17 -4.50
C LEU A 196 16.82 -2.15 -4.87
N LEU A 197 16.21 -0.98 -4.70
CA LEU A 197 14.79 -0.77 -5.00
C LEU A 197 14.53 -0.64 -6.52
N ASN A 198 15.53 -0.23 -7.30
CA ASN A 198 15.37 0.11 -8.70
C ASN A 198 16.08 -0.87 -9.63
N LYS A 199 15.56 -0.97 -10.86
CA LYS A 199 16.04 -1.93 -11.85
C LYS A 199 17.49 -1.65 -12.28
N PRO A 200 18.34 -2.68 -12.37
CA PRO A 200 19.67 -2.56 -12.96
C PRO A 200 19.64 -2.06 -14.41
N LEU A 201 20.68 -1.32 -14.79
CA LEU A 201 20.97 -0.89 -16.15
C LEU A 201 21.91 -1.90 -16.81
N VAL A 202 21.60 -2.33 -18.03
CA VAL A 202 22.55 -3.05 -18.90
C VAL A 202 23.11 -2.06 -19.88
N ARG A 203 24.42 -1.84 -19.82
CA ARG A 203 25.12 -0.96 -20.77
C ARG A 203 25.23 -1.62 -22.13
N ARG A 204 25.46 -0.81 -23.18
CA ARG A 204 25.80 -1.29 -24.53
C ARG A 204 27.03 -2.20 -24.55
N SER A 205 27.94 -2.05 -23.60
CA SER A 205 29.10 -2.95 -23.42
C SER A 205 28.74 -4.35 -22.92
N GLY A 206 27.50 -4.57 -22.46
CA GLY A 206 27.06 -5.79 -21.79
C GLY A 206 27.29 -5.80 -20.27
N GLU A 207 28.00 -4.79 -19.74
CA GLU A 207 28.18 -4.61 -18.29
C GLU A 207 26.86 -4.23 -17.62
N TRP A 208 26.60 -4.81 -16.45
CA TRP A 208 25.42 -4.50 -15.63
C TRP A 208 25.82 -3.48 -14.57
N LEU A 209 25.01 -2.43 -14.41
CA LEU A 209 25.14 -1.45 -13.33
C LEU A 209 23.92 -1.51 -12.42
N LEU A 210 24.16 -1.68 -11.12
CA LEU A 210 23.14 -1.83 -10.09
C LEU A 210 23.14 -0.57 -9.21
N PRO A 211 22.03 0.18 -9.16
CA PRO A 211 21.91 1.34 -8.29
C PRO A 211 21.58 0.90 -6.85
N ILE A 212 22.60 0.68 -6.03
CA ILE A 212 22.43 0.25 -4.63
C ILE A 212 22.58 1.45 -3.73
N ALA A 213 21.55 1.80 -2.98
CA ALA A 213 21.57 2.94 -2.07
C ALA A 213 21.86 2.50 -0.64
N ILE A 214 22.75 3.21 0.03
CA ILE A 214 22.96 3.08 1.48
C ILE A 214 22.58 4.43 2.10
N GLY A 215 21.64 4.42 3.03
CA GLY A 215 21.21 5.65 3.70
C GLY A 215 22.37 6.36 4.39
N THR A 216 22.51 7.67 4.16
CA THR A 216 23.49 8.53 4.84
C THR A 216 23.19 8.70 6.33
N ARG A 217 21.90 8.64 6.67
CA ARG A 217 21.44 8.74 8.06
C ARG A 217 21.93 7.54 8.88
N PRO A 218 22.30 7.77 10.17
CA PRO A 218 22.63 6.69 11.09
C PRO A 218 21.51 5.66 11.25
N SER A 219 21.87 4.52 11.85
CA SER A 219 20.90 3.57 12.40
C SER A 219 19.80 4.29 13.18
N ASN A 220 18.55 3.90 12.94
CA ASN A 220 17.39 4.45 13.65
C ASN A 220 16.89 3.53 14.77
N LEU A 221 17.65 2.49 15.11
CA LEU A 221 17.23 1.46 16.06
C LEU A 221 16.87 2.00 17.45
N ALA A 222 17.59 3.01 17.96
CA ALA A 222 17.26 3.61 19.25
C ALA A 222 15.86 4.26 19.25
N PHE A 223 15.55 5.00 18.18
CA PHE A 223 14.23 5.62 17.99
C PHE A 223 13.14 4.56 17.85
N ILE A 224 13.38 3.52 17.05
CA ILE A 224 12.42 2.44 16.83
C ILE A 224 12.19 1.62 18.10
N ASN A 225 13.24 1.39 18.89
CA ASN A 225 13.14 0.71 20.19
C ASN A 225 12.22 1.46 21.16
N LEU A 226 12.34 2.80 21.23
CA LEU A 226 11.47 3.63 22.06
C LEU A 226 10.04 3.69 21.51
N ARG A 227 9.90 3.99 20.21
CA ARG A 227 8.61 4.16 19.54
C ARG A 227 7.75 2.90 19.62
N ASP A 228 8.37 1.74 19.37
CA ASP A 228 7.67 0.46 19.26
C ASP A 228 7.79 -0.40 20.54
N GLN A 229 8.40 0.15 21.60
CA GLN A 229 8.58 -0.49 22.91
C GLN A 229 9.20 -1.90 22.82
N LEU A 230 10.27 -2.02 22.02
CA LEU A 230 10.85 -3.31 21.67
C LEU A 230 11.65 -3.96 22.81
N GLY A 231 11.98 -3.19 23.84
CA GLY A 231 12.66 -3.69 25.05
C GLY A 231 14.13 -4.04 24.85
N LEU A 232 14.79 -3.50 23.80
CA LEU A 232 16.23 -3.67 23.60
C LEU A 232 17.01 -2.85 24.63
N SER A 233 18.06 -3.43 25.20
CA SER A 233 19.02 -2.71 26.02
C SER A 233 19.89 -1.78 25.17
N PRO A 234 20.53 -0.75 25.76
CA PRO A 234 21.51 0.09 25.06
C PRO A 234 22.61 -0.74 24.36
N ASP A 235 23.14 -1.77 25.03
CA ASP A 235 24.18 -2.65 24.46
C ASP A 235 23.70 -3.41 23.23
N GLN A 236 22.44 -3.87 23.22
CA GLN A 236 21.85 -4.54 22.07
C GLN A 236 21.66 -3.58 20.89
N ILE A 237 21.24 -2.33 21.15
CA ILE A 237 21.13 -1.30 20.11
C ILE A 237 22.50 -1.01 19.50
N THR A 238 23.52 -0.83 20.33
CA THR A 238 24.89 -0.57 19.87
C THR A 238 25.43 -1.74 19.06
N ALA A 239 25.22 -2.99 19.50
CA ALA A 239 25.69 -4.17 18.78
C ALA A 239 25.02 -4.37 17.40
N LEU A 240 23.76 -3.94 17.26
CA LEU A 240 23.01 -4.03 16.01
C LEU A 240 23.20 -2.80 15.11
N SER A 241 23.74 -1.69 15.62
CA SER A 241 23.90 -0.47 14.85
C SER A 241 25.24 -0.46 14.12
N HIS A 242 25.21 -0.12 12.84
CA HIS A 242 26.38 -0.06 11.98
C HIS A 242 26.61 1.36 11.48
N ASP A 243 27.88 1.76 11.45
CA ASP A 243 28.33 2.97 10.77
C ASP A 243 29.34 2.58 9.70
N LEU A 244 28.92 2.65 8.44
CA LEU A 244 29.75 2.34 7.28
C LEU A 244 30.70 3.49 6.89
N GLY A 245 30.73 4.58 7.67
CA GLY A 245 31.55 5.75 7.39
C GLY A 245 31.18 6.38 6.04
N GLY A 246 32.18 6.55 5.16
CA GLY A 246 31.98 7.11 3.82
C GLY A 246 31.36 6.15 2.80
N ALA A 247 31.17 4.87 3.12
CA ALA A 247 30.48 3.91 2.25
C ALA A 247 28.96 4.02 2.39
N LYS A 248 28.42 5.21 2.12
CA LYS A 248 26.99 5.55 2.18
C LYS A 248 26.63 6.49 1.04
N GLY A 249 25.46 6.38 0.44
CA GLY A 249 24.99 7.23 -0.65
C GLY A 249 24.44 6.43 -1.83
N ALA A 250 24.46 7.04 -3.01
CA ALA A 250 24.00 6.44 -4.27
C ALA A 250 25.09 5.58 -4.93
N ASP A 251 25.38 4.41 -4.36
CA ASP A 251 26.43 3.53 -4.89
C ASP A 251 26.02 2.90 -6.23
N VAL A 252 27.02 2.70 -7.08
CA VAL A 252 26.88 1.96 -8.33
C VAL A 252 27.76 0.72 -8.24
N PHE A 253 27.13 -0.45 -8.33
CA PHE A 253 27.79 -1.73 -8.41
C PHE A 253 27.82 -2.23 -9.86
N SER A 254 28.86 -2.94 -10.24
CA SER A 254 29.03 -3.52 -11.57
C SER A 254 29.09 -5.05 -11.52
N SER A 255 28.52 -5.69 -12.54
CA SER A 255 28.81 -7.07 -12.90
C SER A 255 29.18 -7.17 -14.38
N THR A 256 30.28 -7.88 -14.67
CA THR A 256 30.79 -8.14 -16.03
C THR A 256 30.77 -9.62 -16.40
N ASP A 257 30.20 -10.47 -15.55
CA ASP A 257 30.22 -11.94 -15.68
C ASP A 257 28.82 -12.55 -15.61
N ASN A 258 27.81 -11.78 -16.05
CA ASN A 258 26.39 -12.11 -16.02
C ASN A 258 25.88 -12.40 -14.59
N GLY A 259 26.24 -11.54 -13.64
CA GLY A 259 25.71 -11.57 -12.29
C GLY A 259 26.32 -12.64 -11.39
N LYS A 260 27.49 -13.20 -11.73
CA LYS A 260 28.20 -14.13 -10.83
C LYS A 260 28.92 -13.35 -9.73
N THR A 261 29.53 -12.21 -10.06
CA THR A 261 30.19 -11.32 -9.11
C THR A 261 29.70 -9.87 -9.26
N PHE A 262 29.76 -9.13 -8.15
CA PHE A 262 29.41 -7.72 -8.09
C PHE A 262 30.49 -6.96 -7.33
N ARG A 263 30.81 -5.75 -7.80
CA ARG A 263 31.77 -4.85 -7.15
C ARG A 263 31.27 -3.42 -7.22
N MET A 264 31.45 -2.66 -6.15
CA MET A 264 31.22 -1.21 -6.21
C MET A 264 32.21 -0.59 -7.21
N VAL A 265 31.73 0.28 -8.10
CA VAL A 265 32.54 0.94 -9.13
C VAL A 265 32.60 2.45 -8.97
N GLY A 266 31.60 3.08 -8.39
CA GLY A 266 31.61 4.52 -8.15
C GLY A 266 30.39 5.02 -7.42
N GLN A 267 30.45 6.29 -7.02
CA GLN A 267 29.42 7.00 -6.27
C GLN A 267 29.54 8.50 -6.54
N PRO A 268 28.44 9.26 -6.61
CA PRO A 268 28.50 10.71 -6.64
C PRO A 268 29.04 11.28 -5.32
N PRO A 269 29.85 12.35 -5.38
CA PRO A 269 30.19 13.12 -4.20
C PRO A 269 28.91 13.64 -3.52
N HIS A 270 28.89 13.59 -2.20
CA HIS A 270 27.78 14.11 -1.39
C HIS A 270 28.34 14.75 -0.11
N SER A 271 27.58 15.67 0.47
CA SER A 271 27.90 16.29 1.76
C SER A 271 26.71 16.19 2.71
N GLY A 272 26.99 15.85 3.97
CA GLY A 272 25.95 15.66 4.99
C GLY A 272 24.94 14.55 4.66
N ASP A 273 23.71 14.73 5.13
CA ASP A 273 22.66 13.70 5.08
C ASP A 273 21.83 13.71 3.78
N ASP A 274 22.13 14.57 2.79
CA ASP A 274 21.30 14.79 1.58
C ASP A 274 21.86 14.11 0.32
N ALA A 275 22.58 12.99 0.47
CA ALA A 275 22.94 12.18 -0.69
C ALA A 275 21.68 11.66 -1.39
N PRO A 276 21.65 11.63 -2.73
CA PRO A 276 20.53 11.05 -3.45
C PRO A 276 20.34 9.59 -3.04
N GLY A 277 19.10 9.21 -2.75
CA GLY A 277 18.70 7.82 -2.54
C GLY A 277 17.78 7.34 -3.66
N GLU A 278 17.36 6.07 -3.61
CA GLU A 278 16.39 5.51 -4.56
C GLU A 278 16.74 5.84 -6.04
N HIS A 279 18.03 5.78 -6.40
CA HIS A 279 18.54 6.26 -7.69
C HIS A 279 18.32 5.28 -8.84
N MET A 280 18.30 5.81 -10.06
CA MET A 280 18.17 5.09 -11.33
C MET A 280 19.27 5.55 -12.28
N LEU A 281 19.65 4.66 -13.21
CA LEU A 281 20.75 4.88 -14.14
C LEU A 281 20.24 4.78 -15.59
N ILE A 282 20.62 5.74 -16.43
CA ILE A 282 20.35 5.74 -17.86
C ILE A 282 21.66 5.92 -18.62
N GLU A 283 21.99 4.98 -19.51
CA GLU A 283 23.03 5.22 -20.51
C GLU A 283 22.45 6.10 -21.63
N ARG A 284 23.04 7.28 -21.82
CA ARG A 284 22.70 8.24 -22.88
C ARG A 284 23.30 7.85 -24.21
N ASN A 285 22.85 8.49 -25.29
CA ASN A 285 23.31 8.17 -26.64
C ASN A 285 24.80 8.45 -26.86
N ASP A 286 25.35 9.44 -26.16
CA ASP A 286 26.78 9.75 -26.15
C ASP A 286 27.64 8.78 -25.30
N GLY A 287 27.01 7.79 -24.65
CA GLY A 287 27.69 6.79 -23.82
C GLY A 287 27.94 7.25 -22.37
N SER A 288 27.59 8.49 -22.01
CA SER A 288 27.58 8.92 -20.62
C SER A 288 26.46 8.22 -19.84
N ILE A 289 26.66 8.03 -18.55
CA ILE A 289 25.64 7.48 -17.65
C ILE A 289 25.08 8.64 -16.84
N TRP A 290 23.76 8.80 -16.92
CA TRP A 290 23.00 9.75 -16.16
C TRP A 290 22.35 9.07 -14.97
N MET A 291 22.71 9.51 -13.77
CA MET A 291 22.06 9.12 -12.53
C MET A 291 21.00 10.16 -12.18
N LEU A 292 19.81 9.67 -11.85
CA LEU A 292 18.77 10.46 -11.20
C LEU A 292 18.46 9.80 -9.87
N GLY A 293 18.34 10.58 -8.79
CA GLY A 293 18.01 10.05 -7.47
C GLY A 293 17.16 11.02 -6.68
N ARG A 294 16.42 10.50 -5.71
CA ARG A 294 15.58 11.30 -4.82
C ARG A 294 16.45 12.08 -3.84
N THR A 295 16.20 13.37 -3.73
CA THR A 295 16.77 14.26 -2.70
C THR A 295 15.66 14.82 -1.83
N ARG A 296 16.01 15.62 -0.82
CA ARG A 296 15.00 16.36 -0.02
C ARG A 296 14.14 17.31 -0.85
N ASP A 297 14.73 17.91 -1.89
CA ASP A 297 14.11 19.00 -2.65
C ASP A 297 13.56 18.56 -4.03
N GLY A 298 13.68 17.27 -4.38
CA GLY A 298 13.10 16.71 -5.60
C GLY A 298 13.96 15.61 -6.20
N ILE A 299 14.29 15.74 -7.49
CA ILE A 299 15.15 14.79 -8.21
C ILE A 299 16.53 15.43 -8.42
N GLY A 300 17.55 14.85 -7.79
CA GLY A 300 18.96 15.16 -8.03
C GLY A 300 19.49 14.41 -9.26
N SER A 301 20.50 14.99 -9.90
CA SER A 301 21.14 14.53 -11.12
C SER A 301 22.65 14.51 -10.97
N SER A 302 23.29 13.46 -11.48
CA SER A 302 24.75 13.37 -11.63
C SER A 302 25.10 12.60 -12.90
N VAL A 303 26.27 12.90 -13.50
CA VAL A 303 26.71 12.30 -14.75
C VAL A 303 28.08 11.68 -14.59
N SER A 304 28.25 10.49 -15.18
CA SER A 304 29.53 9.82 -15.35
C SER A 304 29.86 9.68 -16.83
N THR A 305 31.10 9.95 -17.21
CA THR A 305 31.61 9.79 -18.59
C THR A 305 32.62 8.66 -18.72
N ASP A 306 32.92 7.95 -17.63
CA ASP A 306 33.94 6.91 -17.55
C ASP A 306 33.36 5.54 -17.16
N GLY A 307 32.08 5.32 -17.46
CA GLY A 307 31.40 4.04 -17.20
C GLY A 307 30.93 3.86 -15.76
N GLY A 308 30.70 4.95 -15.03
CA GLY A 308 30.15 4.94 -13.67
C GLY A 308 31.19 4.95 -12.57
N ARG A 309 32.48 5.21 -12.90
CA ARG A 309 33.58 5.20 -11.94
C ARG A 309 33.68 6.53 -11.20
N THR A 310 33.65 7.63 -11.94
CA THR A 310 33.60 8.98 -11.40
C THR A 310 32.32 9.68 -11.82
N TRP A 311 31.88 10.59 -10.97
CA TRP A 311 30.57 11.22 -11.05
C TRP A 311 30.71 12.72 -10.77
N SER A 312 29.95 13.54 -11.50
CA SER A 312 29.82 14.96 -11.19
C SER A 312 29.17 15.16 -9.83
N GLN A 313 29.32 16.36 -9.26
CA GLN A 313 28.51 16.78 -8.12
C GLN A 313 27.01 16.58 -8.42
N VAL A 314 26.25 16.21 -7.39
CA VAL A 314 24.79 16.11 -7.49
C VAL A 314 24.23 17.52 -7.60
N VAL A 315 23.44 17.75 -8.63
CA VAL A 315 22.74 19.02 -8.88
C VAL A 315 21.24 18.77 -9.02
N ASP A 316 20.42 19.81 -8.94
CA ASP A 316 19.01 19.71 -9.33
C ASP A 316 18.89 19.25 -10.79
N SER A 317 18.03 18.28 -11.05
CA SER A 317 17.75 17.79 -12.42
C SER A 317 16.95 18.78 -13.27
N GLY A 318 16.30 19.77 -12.66
CA GLY A 318 15.35 20.68 -13.32
C GLY A 318 13.99 20.06 -13.61
N ILE A 319 13.74 18.83 -13.15
CA ILE A 319 12.46 18.12 -13.29
C ILE A 319 11.61 18.39 -12.04
N PRO A 320 10.48 19.14 -12.13
CA PRO A 320 9.63 19.41 -10.97
C PRO A 320 9.05 18.12 -10.39
N HIS A 321 9.33 17.87 -9.11
CA HIS A 321 8.94 16.64 -8.44
C HIS A 321 9.04 16.79 -6.91
N PRO A 322 8.08 16.27 -6.12
CA PRO A 322 8.21 16.20 -4.66
C PRO A 322 9.19 15.09 -4.25
N SER A 323 9.72 15.12 -3.01
CA SER A 323 10.64 14.07 -2.52
C SER A 323 9.96 12.71 -2.34
N THR A 324 9.91 11.93 -3.41
CA THR A 324 9.35 10.58 -3.50
C THR A 324 10.03 9.79 -4.63
N ARG A 325 9.79 8.49 -4.72
CA ARG A 325 10.30 7.68 -5.85
C ARG A 325 9.63 8.10 -7.17
N PHE A 326 10.40 8.03 -8.25
CA PHE A 326 9.96 8.15 -9.65
C PHE A 326 10.44 6.90 -10.42
N PHE A 327 10.02 6.76 -11.67
CA PHE A 327 10.50 5.70 -12.56
C PHE A 327 10.98 6.27 -13.89
N ILE A 328 12.19 5.90 -14.32
CA ILE A 328 12.72 6.29 -15.63
C ILE A 328 13.38 5.10 -16.32
N ARG A 329 13.09 4.89 -17.61
CA ARG A 329 13.73 3.84 -18.40
C ARG A 329 13.74 4.15 -19.89
N ARG A 330 14.74 3.65 -20.60
CA ARG A 330 14.74 3.64 -22.07
C ARG A 330 13.80 2.55 -22.59
N LEU A 331 12.89 2.91 -23.48
CA LEU A 331 11.94 2.04 -24.15
C LEU A 331 12.55 1.42 -25.42
N GLY A 332 11.86 0.42 -26.00
CA GLY A 332 12.26 -0.24 -27.24
C GLY A 332 12.35 0.69 -28.45
N SER A 333 11.62 1.81 -28.43
CA SER A 333 11.74 2.88 -29.44
C SER A 333 13.04 3.70 -29.34
N GLY A 334 13.79 3.55 -28.26
CA GLY A 334 14.94 4.38 -27.92
C GLY A 334 14.60 5.64 -27.12
N ARG A 335 13.31 6.01 -26.98
CA ARG A 335 12.88 7.13 -26.13
C ARG A 335 13.01 6.78 -24.65
N LEU A 336 13.15 7.81 -23.81
CA LEU A 336 13.03 7.65 -22.36
C LEU A 336 11.56 7.81 -21.96
N LEU A 337 11.08 6.91 -21.11
CA LEU A 337 9.85 7.06 -20.34
C LEU A 337 10.20 7.58 -18.95
N LEU A 338 9.55 8.65 -18.52
CA LEU A 338 9.58 9.14 -17.14
C LEU A 338 8.17 9.06 -16.56
N VAL A 339 8.03 8.36 -15.44
CA VAL A 339 6.84 8.37 -14.59
C VAL A 339 7.17 9.13 -13.31
N ARG A 340 6.48 10.25 -13.09
CA ARG A 340 6.76 11.17 -11.98
C ARG A 340 5.47 11.76 -11.40
N HIS A 341 5.57 12.41 -10.24
CA HIS A 341 4.48 13.18 -9.65
C HIS A 341 4.54 14.63 -10.15
N ALA A 342 3.38 15.18 -10.54
CA ALA A 342 3.23 16.55 -11.04
C ALA A 342 2.11 17.31 -10.29
N PRO A 343 2.15 17.38 -8.95
CA PRO A 343 1.10 18.02 -8.17
C PRO A 343 1.02 19.53 -8.49
N PRO A 344 -0.18 20.13 -8.54
CA PRO A 344 -0.33 21.57 -8.76
C PRO A 344 0.42 22.45 -7.75
N ASN A 345 0.64 21.96 -6.52
CA ASN A 345 1.35 22.68 -5.46
C ASN A 345 2.85 22.35 -5.38
N GLY A 346 3.37 21.46 -6.24
CA GLY A 346 4.77 21.04 -6.26
C GLY A 346 5.22 20.16 -5.08
N LYS A 347 4.36 19.82 -4.12
CA LYS A 347 4.74 19.19 -2.85
C LYS A 347 4.07 17.85 -2.57
N ASP A 348 2.81 17.69 -2.96
CA ASP A 348 2.04 16.50 -2.61
C ASP A 348 2.40 15.30 -3.47
N ARG A 349 2.21 14.10 -2.91
CA ARG A 349 2.24 12.87 -3.70
C ARG A 349 0.89 12.68 -4.39
N SER A 350 0.71 13.36 -5.51
CA SER A 350 -0.46 13.29 -6.39
C SER A 350 -0.08 13.50 -7.85
N HIS A 351 -1.04 13.33 -8.75
CA HIS A 351 -0.87 13.57 -10.19
C HIS A 351 0.33 12.78 -10.75
N LEU A 352 0.26 11.45 -10.61
CA LEU A 352 1.22 10.56 -11.22
C LEU A 352 1.04 10.62 -12.73
N VAL A 353 2.10 11.00 -13.45
CA VAL A 353 2.08 11.21 -14.89
C VAL A 353 3.19 10.45 -15.61
N ALA A 354 2.96 10.10 -16.86
CA ALA A 354 3.97 9.59 -17.78
C ALA A 354 4.34 10.63 -18.85
N GLN A 355 5.63 10.76 -19.16
CA GLN A 355 6.17 11.64 -20.21
C GLN A 355 7.26 10.91 -21.01
N LEU A 356 7.43 11.29 -22.27
CA LEU A 356 8.46 10.75 -23.15
C LEU A 356 9.52 11.80 -23.47
N SER A 357 10.77 11.36 -23.63
CA SER A 357 11.86 12.19 -24.15
C SER A 357 12.57 11.47 -25.30
N GLY A 358 12.76 12.17 -26.42
CA GLY A 358 13.51 11.68 -27.58
C GLY A 358 14.96 12.14 -27.62
N ASP A 359 15.39 12.98 -26.68
CA ASP A 359 16.68 13.69 -26.69
C ASP A 359 17.47 13.50 -25.38
N ASP A 360 17.32 12.32 -24.78
CA ASP A 360 17.99 11.90 -23.54
C ASP A 360 17.68 12.79 -22.31
N GLY A 361 16.44 13.23 -22.20
CA GLY A 361 15.90 13.94 -21.04
C GLY A 361 16.06 15.45 -21.08
N ARG A 362 16.47 16.03 -22.23
CA ARG A 362 16.58 17.49 -22.39
C ARG A 362 15.21 18.14 -22.56
N THR A 363 14.32 17.50 -23.31
CA THR A 363 12.92 17.91 -23.48
C THR A 363 11.97 16.74 -23.18
N TRP A 364 10.76 17.09 -22.75
CA TRP A 364 9.72 16.14 -22.38
C TRP A 364 8.44 16.46 -23.14
N SER A 365 7.73 15.42 -23.57
CA SER A 365 6.40 15.53 -24.17
C SER A 365 5.37 16.09 -23.20
N ASP A 366 4.16 16.36 -23.70
CA ASP A 366 2.97 16.47 -22.86
C ASP A 366 2.81 15.21 -21.99
N ALA A 367 2.12 15.40 -20.87
CA ALA A 367 1.99 14.40 -19.82
C ALA A 367 0.68 13.61 -19.92
N LEU A 368 0.80 12.30 -19.83
CA LEU A 368 -0.33 11.40 -19.64
C LEU A 368 -0.66 11.27 -18.16
N MET A 369 -1.86 11.66 -17.76
CA MET A 369 -2.33 11.44 -16.38
C MET A 369 -2.58 9.95 -16.14
N LEU A 370 -1.80 9.35 -15.24
CA LEU A 370 -1.99 7.97 -14.79
C LEU A 370 -2.91 7.90 -13.57
N ASP A 371 -2.71 8.82 -12.62
CA ASP A 371 -3.53 8.93 -11.42
C ASP A 371 -3.45 10.32 -10.78
N GLU A 372 -4.56 11.06 -10.82
CA GLU A 372 -4.69 12.41 -10.26
C GLU A 372 -4.79 12.43 -8.73
N ARG A 373 -5.15 11.30 -8.12
CA ARG A 373 -5.52 11.22 -6.70
C ARG A 373 -4.35 11.52 -5.76
N LEU A 374 -4.67 11.94 -4.54
CA LEU A 374 -3.70 12.11 -3.46
C LEU A 374 -3.21 10.76 -2.92
N ASN A 375 -2.03 10.78 -2.30
CA ASN A 375 -1.37 9.64 -1.68
C ASN A 375 -1.04 8.50 -2.65
N VAL A 376 -0.90 8.79 -3.95
CA VAL A 376 -0.28 7.87 -4.94
C VAL A 376 1.24 7.98 -4.83
N SER A 377 1.99 6.92 -5.10
CA SER A 377 3.40 6.85 -4.72
C SER A 377 4.19 5.85 -5.59
N TYR A 378 5.52 5.80 -5.39
CA TYR A 378 6.43 4.69 -5.73
C TYR A 378 6.08 3.90 -7.01
N PRO A 379 6.16 4.54 -8.19
CA PRO A 379 5.97 3.85 -9.46
C PRO A 379 7.15 2.93 -9.79
N ASP A 380 6.87 1.85 -10.51
CA ASP A 380 7.83 1.01 -11.24
C ASP A 380 7.17 0.51 -12.53
N GLY A 381 7.97 0.21 -13.57
CA GLY A 381 7.41 -0.13 -14.87
C GLY A 381 8.23 -1.09 -15.73
N VAL A 382 7.54 -1.69 -16.70
CA VAL A 382 8.11 -2.57 -17.71
C VAL A 382 7.38 -2.38 -19.04
N GLN A 383 8.11 -2.47 -20.16
CA GLN A 383 7.53 -2.53 -21.50
C GLN A 383 7.53 -3.97 -21.99
N GLY A 384 6.38 -4.46 -22.44
CA GLY A 384 6.23 -5.73 -23.13
C GLY A 384 6.80 -5.69 -24.55
N GLN A 385 7.11 -6.87 -25.10
CA GLN A 385 7.60 -7.00 -26.48
C GLN A 385 6.58 -6.53 -27.54
N ASP A 386 5.31 -6.48 -27.15
CA ASP A 386 4.20 -5.94 -27.94
C ASP A 386 4.13 -4.40 -27.90
N GLY A 387 5.08 -3.73 -27.23
CA GLY A 387 5.14 -2.28 -27.05
C GLY A 387 4.24 -1.73 -25.94
N LYS A 388 3.44 -2.58 -25.28
CA LYS A 388 2.57 -2.16 -24.18
C LYS A 388 3.40 -1.90 -22.93
N ILE A 389 3.11 -0.81 -22.23
CA ILE A 389 3.78 -0.37 -21.01
C ILE A 389 2.87 -0.69 -19.83
N TYR A 390 3.45 -1.26 -18.78
CA TYR A 390 2.81 -1.62 -17.53
C TYR A 390 3.49 -0.83 -16.42
N VAL A 391 2.72 -0.05 -15.66
CA VAL A 391 3.23 0.73 -14.54
C VAL A 391 2.44 0.35 -13.28
N VAL A 392 3.15 -0.13 -12.26
CA VAL A 392 2.58 -0.35 -10.93
C VAL A 392 2.96 0.77 -10.00
N TYR A 393 2.09 1.05 -9.03
CA TYR A 393 2.28 2.08 -8.01
C TYR A 393 1.41 1.77 -6.79
N ASP A 394 1.75 2.31 -5.63
CA ASP A 394 0.88 2.22 -4.45
C ASP A 394 0.07 3.48 -4.22
N ARG A 395 -1.07 3.31 -3.54
CA ARG A 395 -1.92 4.41 -3.09
C ARG A 395 -2.37 4.15 -1.66
N GLU A 396 -2.37 5.21 -0.85
CA GLU A 396 -2.93 5.16 0.51
C GLU A 396 -2.33 4.02 1.37
N ARG A 397 -1.00 3.79 1.28
CA ARG A 397 -0.31 2.66 1.93
C ARG A 397 -0.53 2.51 3.44
N PHE A 398 -0.93 3.60 4.12
CA PHE A 398 -1.19 3.62 5.56
C PHE A 398 -2.68 3.52 5.92
N THR A 399 -3.56 3.50 4.93
CA THR A 399 -5.02 3.40 5.08
C THR A 399 -5.52 2.26 4.21
N LEU A 400 -5.90 2.53 2.95
CA LEU A 400 -6.46 1.52 2.04
C LEU A 400 -5.45 0.48 1.57
N GLY A 401 -4.15 0.81 1.55
CA GLY A 401 -3.09 -0.14 1.20
C GLY A 401 -3.20 -0.70 -0.21
N GLU A 402 -3.48 0.13 -1.22
CA GLU A 402 -3.68 -0.32 -2.60
C GLU A 402 -2.35 -0.47 -3.33
N VAL A 403 -2.21 -1.54 -4.11
CA VAL A 403 -1.24 -1.65 -5.21
C VAL A 403 -2.05 -1.69 -6.51
N LEU A 404 -1.71 -0.78 -7.41
CA LEU A 404 -2.46 -0.51 -8.63
C LEU A 404 -1.57 -0.76 -9.85
N LEU A 405 -2.20 -1.14 -10.96
CA LEU A 405 -1.60 -1.26 -12.28
C LEU A 405 -2.31 -0.31 -13.24
N THR A 406 -1.53 0.40 -14.06
CA THR A 406 -2.04 1.06 -15.25
C THR A 406 -1.28 0.57 -16.47
N THR A 407 -1.95 0.60 -17.64
CA THR A 407 -1.33 0.16 -18.90
C THR A 407 -1.63 1.11 -20.03
N PHE A 408 -0.63 1.39 -20.85
CA PHE A 408 -0.70 2.30 -22.00
C PHE A 408 0.37 1.96 -23.04
N ARG A 409 0.37 2.65 -24.17
CA ARG A 409 1.42 2.61 -25.20
C ARG A 409 2.04 3.99 -25.38
N GLU A 410 3.17 4.08 -26.06
CA GLU A 410 3.87 5.36 -26.23
C GLU A 410 3.01 6.40 -26.97
N GLU A 411 2.19 5.95 -27.93
CA GLU A 411 1.22 6.76 -28.67
C GLU A 411 0.07 7.31 -27.82
N ASP A 412 -0.17 6.76 -26.62
CA ASP A 412 -1.17 7.28 -25.67
C ASP A 412 -0.63 8.47 -24.88
N VAL A 413 0.69 8.62 -24.74
CA VAL A 413 1.30 9.62 -23.85
C VAL A 413 0.90 11.09 -24.13
N PRO A 414 0.53 11.51 -25.36
CA PRO A 414 0.02 12.86 -25.55
C PRO A 414 -1.49 13.04 -25.30
N GLN A 415 -2.32 11.98 -25.30
CA GLN A 415 -3.80 12.14 -25.39
C GLN A 415 -4.66 11.07 -24.68
N GLY A 416 -4.07 10.05 -24.06
CA GLY A 416 -4.78 8.93 -23.46
C GLY A 416 -5.39 9.21 -22.07
N LYS A 417 -6.21 8.27 -21.60
CA LYS A 417 -6.61 8.12 -20.18
C LYS A 417 -6.59 6.62 -19.85
N PRO A 418 -5.46 6.08 -19.35
CA PRO A 418 -5.35 4.64 -19.15
C PRO A 418 -6.23 4.19 -17.98
N ALA A 419 -6.81 3.01 -18.09
CA ALA A 419 -7.55 2.40 -16.99
C ALA A 419 -6.60 1.99 -15.85
N ARG A 420 -7.11 2.00 -14.62
CA ARG A 420 -6.45 1.47 -13.42
C ARG A 420 -7.05 0.12 -13.07
N VAL A 421 -6.20 -0.83 -12.70
CA VAL A 421 -6.59 -2.15 -12.22
C VAL A 421 -6.00 -2.38 -10.84
N LEU A 422 -6.80 -2.86 -9.89
CA LEU A 422 -6.32 -3.25 -8.58
C LEU A 422 -5.49 -4.53 -8.70
N VAL A 423 -4.23 -4.46 -8.30
CA VAL A 423 -3.32 -5.61 -8.22
C VAL A 423 -3.53 -6.34 -6.90
N SER A 424 -3.64 -5.56 -5.82
CA SER A 424 -3.75 -6.07 -4.45
C SER A 424 -4.20 -4.98 -3.49
N GLN A 425 -4.95 -5.33 -2.45
CA GLN A 425 -5.33 -4.42 -1.36
C GLN A 425 -5.09 -5.05 0.01
N ALA A 426 -4.52 -4.29 0.96
CA ALA A 426 -4.50 -4.70 2.36
C ALA A 426 -5.87 -4.44 2.99
N HIS A 427 -6.59 -5.50 3.37
CA HIS A 427 -7.89 -5.42 4.02
C HIS A 427 -7.85 -5.64 5.53
N GLY A 428 -6.68 -6.03 6.07
CA GLY A 428 -6.46 -6.05 7.51
C GLY A 428 -6.64 -4.66 8.09
N ILE A 429 -7.14 -4.60 9.33
CA ILE A 429 -7.44 -3.36 10.07
C ILE A 429 -6.32 -2.31 9.84
N PRO A 430 -6.65 -1.13 9.28
CA PRO A 430 -5.63 -0.21 8.85
C PRO A 430 -4.61 0.16 9.94
N PRO A 431 -3.36 0.45 9.55
CA PRO A 431 -2.19 0.80 10.35
C PRO A 431 -2.36 1.71 11.56
N GLN A 432 -3.32 2.63 11.47
CA GLN A 432 -3.55 3.71 12.44
C GLN A 432 -4.56 3.27 13.51
N ILE A 433 -5.23 2.14 13.29
CA ILE A 433 -6.46 1.67 13.93
C ILE A 433 -6.22 0.34 14.69
N SER A 434 -4.96 0.03 14.95
CA SER A 434 -4.49 -1.23 15.55
C SER A 434 -3.63 -1.00 16.81
N GLY A 435 -3.47 0.25 17.22
CA GLY A 435 -2.91 0.63 18.52
C GLY A 435 -3.86 0.34 19.69
N GLU A 436 -3.39 0.51 20.93
CA GLU A 436 -4.20 0.28 22.14
C GLU A 436 -5.52 1.09 22.13
N GLY A 437 -6.65 0.38 22.23
CA GLY A 437 -7.98 0.95 22.43
C GLY A 437 -8.91 0.91 21.21
N TRP A 438 -8.40 0.60 20.02
CA TRP A 438 -9.25 0.42 18.84
C TRP A 438 -10.00 -0.90 18.84
N ARG A 439 -11.26 -0.87 18.41
CA ARG A 439 -12.08 -2.06 18.18
C ARG A 439 -13.12 -1.81 17.09
N ALA A 440 -13.59 -2.89 16.48
CA ALA A 440 -14.68 -2.83 15.51
C ALA A 440 -15.97 -2.35 16.20
N VAL A 441 -16.77 -1.57 15.47
CA VAL A 441 -18.12 -1.20 15.92
C VAL A 441 -19.08 -2.33 15.59
N GLU A 442 -19.59 -2.98 16.63
CA GLU A 442 -20.59 -4.04 16.55
C GLU A 442 -21.94 -3.54 17.07
N GLY A 443 -22.99 -4.34 16.89
CA GLY A 443 -24.34 -4.01 17.38
C GLY A 443 -24.94 -2.82 16.64
N TRP A 444 -25.55 -3.09 15.48
CA TRP A 444 -26.24 -2.09 14.70
C TRP A 444 -27.67 -2.54 14.42
N HIS A 445 -28.60 -1.59 14.40
CA HIS A 445 -30.00 -1.85 14.11
C HIS A 445 -30.62 -0.69 13.32
N ALA A 446 -31.70 -0.99 12.59
CA ALA A 446 -32.57 0.04 12.06
C ALA A 446 -33.49 0.57 13.18
N PRO A 447 -33.71 1.89 13.29
CA PRO A 447 -34.60 2.45 14.31
C PRO A 447 -36.03 1.91 14.15
N GLY A 448 -36.57 1.39 15.26
CA GLY A 448 -38.01 1.14 15.43
C GLY A 448 -38.61 0.03 14.56
N GLY A 449 -37.98 -1.14 14.45
CA GLY A 449 -38.58 -2.33 13.80
C GLY A 449 -38.93 -2.15 12.32
N LYS A 450 -38.46 -1.05 11.70
CA LYS A 450 -38.72 -0.75 10.29
C LYS A 450 -38.03 -1.81 9.41
N PRO A 451 -38.74 -2.37 8.42
CA PRO A 451 -38.10 -3.18 7.40
C PRO A 451 -36.94 -2.41 6.76
N HIS A 452 -35.79 -3.05 6.64
CA HIS A 452 -34.61 -2.46 6.03
C HIS A 452 -33.95 -3.40 5.03
N THR A 453 -33.18 -2.81 4.12
CA THR A 453 -32.44 -3.53 3.06
C THR A 453 -30.93 -3.54 3.30
N TRP A 454 -30.49 -3.19 4.51
CA TRP A 454 -29.09 -3.37 4.91
C TRP A 454 -28.70 -4.85 4.86
N ASN A 455 -27.73 -5.16 4.00
CA ASN A 455 -27.21 -6.51 3.79
C ASN A 455 -25.70 -6.50 4.02
N ARG A 456 -25.22 -7.48 4.81
CA ARG A 456 -23.79 -7.71 5.02
C ARG A 456 -23.30 -8.79 4.06
N SER A 457 -22.22 -8.52 3.37
CA SER A 457 -21.49 -9.46 2.52
C SER A 457 -20.01 -9.51 2.92
N SER A 458 -19.20 -10.30 2.22
CA SER A 458 -17.75 -10.29 2.36
C SER A 458 -17.10 -8.95 1.95
N GLU A 459 -17.77 -8.13 1.13
CA GLU A 459 -17.26 -6.84 0.70
C GLU A 459 -17.57 -5.70 1.69
N GLY A 460 -18.61 -5.86 2.52
CA GLY A 460 -19.07 -4.82 3.43
C GLY A 460 -20.56 -4.88 3.74
N LEU A 461 -21.05 -3.82 4.37
CA LEU A 461 -22.44 -3.55 4.67
C LEU A 461 -23.01 -2.60 3.61
N PHE A 462 -24.11 -2.96 2.96
CA PHE A 462 -24.73 -2.16 1.90
C PHE A 462 -26.20 -1.92 2.17
N ASN A 463 -26.70 -0.71 1.94
CA ASN A 463 -28.14 -0.40 2.06
C ASN A 463 -28.98 -0.86 0.85
N GLY A 464 -28.33 -1.33 -0.22
CA GLY A 464 -28.96 -1.82 -1.44
C GLY A 464 -29.40 -0.69 -2.40
N SER A 465 -29.91 -1.08 -3.58
CA SER A 465 -30.49 -0.13 -4.55
C SER A 465 -32.02 -0.07 -4.36
N PRO A 466 -32.66 1.13 -4.37
CA PRO A 466 -32.11 2.44 -4.70
C PRO A 466 -31.50 3.22 -3.52
N GLY A 467 -31.19 2.57 -2.39
CA GLY A 467 -30.67 3.24 -1.20
C GLY A 467 -31.69 4.11 -0.50
N ARG A 468 -32.94 3.62 -0.45
CA ARG A 468 -34.09 4.23 0.22
C ARG A 468 -34.54 3.31 1.34
N THR A 469 -33.75 3.22 2.41
CA THR A 469 -34.03 2.32 3.54
C THR A 469 -33.85 3.02 4.87
N ALA A 470 -34.22 2.38 5.98
CA ALA A 470 -34.05 2.97 7.30
C ALA A 470 -32.57 3.27 7.61
N ASP A 471 -32.31 4.30 8.41
CA ASP A 471 -30.97 4.58 8.93
C ASP A 471 -30.42 3.41 9.74
N TYR A 472 -29.11 3.35 9.90
CA TYR A 472 -28.45 2.28 10.65
C TYR A 472 -27.71 2.87 11.84
N ILE A 473 -28.10 2.46 13.04
CA ILE A 473 -27.70 3.09 14.30
C ILE A 473 -26.99 2.06 15.17
N THR A 474 -25.97 2.47 15.91
CA THR A 474 -25.31 1.60 16.88
C THR A 474 -26.15 1.41 18.15
N ASP A 475 -26.11 0.21 18.73
CA ASP A 475 -26.63 -0.05 20.07
C ASP A 475 -25.81 0.68 21.14
N GLU A 476 -24.50 0.74 20.90
CA GLU A 476 -23.55 1.41 21.77
C GLU A 476 -23.63 2.94 21.64
N LYS A 477 -23.35 3.64 22.74
CA LYS A 477 -23.22 5.09 22.81
C LYS A 477 -21.77 5.48 23.08
N PHE A 478 -21.31 6.53 22.40
CA PHE A 478 -19.93 6.98 22.42
C PHE A 478 -19.83 8.38 23.01
N GLY A 479 -18.71 8.68 23.68
CA GLY A 479 -18.35 10.03 24.14
C GLY A 479 -17.44 10.69 23.12
N ASP A 480 -16.27 11.15 23.57
CA ASP A 480 -15.20 11.51 22.65
C ASP A 480 -14.68 10.25 21.96
N VAL A 481 -14.53 10.34 20.65
CA VAL A 481 -14.23 9.18 19.83
C VAL A 481 -13.30 9.55 18.69
N GLU A 482 -12.37 8.66 18.42
CA GLU A 482 -11.68 8.59 17.14
C GLU A 482 -12.35 7.47 16.34
N LEU A 483 -12.95 7.83 15.20
CA LEU A 483 -13.72 6.96 14.33
C LEU A 483 -12.99 6.82 13.01
N TYR A 484 -12.82 5.59 12.55
CA TYR A 484 -12.46 5.30 11.17
C TYR A 484 -13.54 4.46 10.51
N LEU A 485 -13.80 4.75 9.25
CA LEU A 485 -14.66 3.92 8.40
C LEU A 485 -14.23 4.03 6.94
N GLU A 486 -14.57 3.00 6.17
CA GLU A 486 -14.51 3.03 4.72
C GLU A 486 -15.91 3.07 4.13
N PHE A 487 -16.06 3.83 3.05
CA PHE A 487 -17.32 3.96 2.32
C PHE A 487 -17.10 3.89 0.81
N ARG A 488 -18.16 3.50 0.09
CA ARG A 488 -18.20 3.46 -1.37
C ARG A 488 -19.60 3.86 -1.82
N ILE A 489 -19.67 4.69 -2.86
CA ILE A 489 -20.92 5.16 -3.43
C ILE A 489 -20.91 5.09 -4.97
N PRO A 490 -22.03 4.79 -5.64
CA PRO A 490 -22.15 4.96 -7.08
C PRO A 490 -22.28 6.45 -7.44
N ALA A 491 -22.20 6.77 -8.74
CA ALA A 491 -22.30 8.13 -9.21
C ALA A 491 -23.62 8.79 -8.79
N LYS A 492 -23.56 10.06 -8.39
CA LYS A 492 -24.68 10.90 -7.91
C LYS A 492 -25.39 10.38 -6.65
N SER A 493 -24.77 9.48 -5.89
CA SER A 493 -25.34 9.03 -4.61
C SER A 493 -25.04 10.00 -3.47
N ASN A 494 -25.81 9.87 -2.40
CA ASN A 494 -25.79 10.71 -1.20
C ASN A 494 -26.08 9.85 0.04
N SER A 495 -25.36 10.10 1.13
CA SER A 495 -25.50 9.49 2.45
C SER A 495 -24.82 10.42 3.49
N GLY A 496 -24.82 10.03 4.76
CA GLY A 496 -24.10 10.75 5.82
C GLY A 496 -23.61 9.82 6.92
N VAL A 497 -22.53 10.21 7.59
CA VAL A 497 -22.04 9.60 8.82
C VAL A 497 -22.28 10.58 9.96
N TYR A 498 -23.09 10.18 10.93
CA TYR A 498 -23.47 11.03 12.05
C TYR A 498 -22.76 10.60 13.33
N LEU A 499 -21.95 11.50 13.87
CA LEU A 499 -21.37 11.39 15.19
C LEU A 499 -22.47 11.74 16.20
N HIS A 500 -22.59 10.94 17.27
CA HIS A 500 -23.68 11.04 18.23
C HIS A 500 -25.09 10.91 17.62
N GLY A 501 -25.22 10.47 16.35
CA GLY A 501 -26.49 10.48 15.61
C GLY A 501 -27.00 11.89 15.33
N LEU A 502 -26.20 12.91 15.63
CA LEU A 502 -26.60 14.32 15.63
C LEU A 502 -25.76 15.18 14.69
N TYR A 503 -24.47 14.88 14.51
CA TYR A 503 -23.54 15.72 13.76
C TYR A 503 -23.01 14.99 12.53
N GLU A 504 -23.48 15.41 11.35
CA GLU A 504 -23.17 14.79 10.07
C GLU A 504 -21.82 15.22 9.49
N VAL A 505 -21.05 14.22 9.07
CA VAL A 505 -20.05 14.34 8.01
C VAL A 505 -20.67 13.77 6.73
N GLN A 506 -20.81 14.62 5.72
CA GLN A 506 -21.51 14.33 4.47
C GLN A 506 -20.79 13.24 3.65
N ILE A 507 -21.55 12.32 3.06
CA ILE A 507 -21.10 11.46 1.95
C ILE A 507 -21.86 11.86 0.69
N LEU A 508 -21.16 12.41 -0.30
CA LEU A 508 -21.75 12.78 -1.59
C LEU A 508 -20.80 12.41 -2.72
N ASP A 509 -21.34 12.09 -3.90
CA ASP A 509 -20.51 12.08 -5.11
C ASP A 509 -20.10 13.51 -5.47
N SER A 510 -18.96 13.94 -4.92
CA SER A 510 -18.30 15.22 -5.19
C SER A 510 -17.04 15.03 -6.04
N TYR A 511 -16.89 13.92 -6.76
CA TYR A 511 -15.71 13.70 -7.59
C TYR A 511 -15.60 14.79 -8.67
N GLY A 512 -14.42 15.39 -8.79
CA GLY A 512 -14.14 16.46 -9.76
C GLY A 512 -14.64 17.86 -9.37
N VAL A 513 -15.23 18.05 -8.19
CA VAL A 513 -15.60 19.38 -7.69
C VAL A 513 -14.33 20.17 -7.32
N GLU A 514 -14.09 21.30 -7.98
CA GLU A 514 -12.88 22.11 -7.76
C GLU A 514 -12.87 22.83 -6.41
N LYS A 515 -14.01 23.40 -6.02
CA LYS A 515 -14.19 24.16 -4.77
C LYS A 515 -15.37 23.57 -4.00
N PRO A 516 -15.13 22.73 -2.99
CA PRO A 516 -16.22 22.11 -2.27
C PRO A 516 -16.97 23.12 -1.42
N GLY A 517 -18.29 22.97 -1.35
CA GLY A 517 -19.20 23.74 -0.52
C GLY A 517 -19.65 23.00 0.74
N ILE A 518 -20.61 23.60 1.45
CA ILE A 518 -21.15 23.08 2.72
C ILE A 518 -22.02 21.83 2.58
N HIS A 519 -22.24 21.34 1.35
CA HIS A 519 -23.01 20.13 1.05
C HIS A 519 -22.20 19.08 0.31
N ASP A 520 -20.93 19.35 0.01
CA ASP A 520 -20.05 18.40 -0.67
C ASP A 520 -19.51 17.32 0.28
N CYS A 521 -18.98 16.23 -0.27
CA CYS A 521 -18.42 15.12 0.49
C CYS A 521 -17.41 15.61 1.54
N GLY A 522 -17.57 15.15 2.77
CA GLY A 522 -16.75 15.53 3.91
C GLY A 522 -17.16 16.84 4.57
N ALA A 523 -18.15 17.59 4.08
CA ALA A 523 -18.67 18.76 4.78
C ALA A 523 -19.24 18.36 6.15
N ILE A 524 -19.05 19.23 7.15
CA ILE A 524 -19.81 19.16 8.40
C ILE A 524 -21.12 19.89 8.12
N TYR A 525 -22.22 19.14 8.11
CA TYR A 525 -23.47 19.63 7.51
C TYR A 525 -24.13 20.76 8.31
N GLU A 526 -25.10 21.43 7.69
CA GLU A 526 -25.83 22.52 8.33
C GLU A 526 -26.70 22.05 9.49
N ARG A 527 -26.87 22.93 10.48
CA ARG A 527 -27.87 22.73 11.54
C ARG A 527 -29.27 22.95 10.99
N TRP A 528 -30.24 22.30 11.61
CA TRP A 528 -31.65 22.50 11.27
C TRP A 528 -32.37 23.24 12.39
N ILE A 529 -32.63 24.53 12.18
CA ILE A 529 -33.26 25.41 13.16
C ILE A 529 -34.49 26.04 12.50
N ASP A 530 -35.66 25.89 13.14
CA ASP A 530 -36.93 26.47 12.69
C ASP A 530 -37.24 26.22 11.19
N GLY A 531 -36.97 24.99 10.74
CA GLY A 531 -37.21 24.57 9.36
C GLY A 531 -36.20 25.11 8.34
N LYS A 532 -35.06 25.64 8.78
CA LYS A 532 -34.02 26.21 7.92
C LYS A 532 -32.64 25.67 8.26
N GLY A 533 -31.84 25.53 7.21
CA GLY A 533 -30.43 25.25 7.28
C GLY A 533 -29.65 26.46 7.82
N VAL A 534 -28.83 26.25 8.85
CA VAL A 534 -28.02 27.31 9.47
C VAL A 534 -26.57 26.86 9.66
N GLY A 535 -25.66 27.54 8.98
CA GLY A 535 -24.21 27.30 9.07
C GLY A 535 -23.76 26.17 8.15
N GLY A 536 -23.05 25.19 8.72
CA GLY A 536 -22.30 24.19 7.96
C GLY A 536 -20.86 24.64 7.71
N THR A 537 -19.97 23.68 7.44
CA THR A 537 -18.56 23.95 7.18
C THR A 537 -18.10 23.10 6.01
N ALA A 538 -17.69 23.79 4.93
CA ALA A 538 -17.13 23.16 3.75
C ALA A 538 -15.76 22.54 4.07
N PRO A 539 -15.41 21.40 3.46
CA PRO A 539 -14.09 20.82 3.63
C PRO A 539 -13.01 21.76 3.04
N LEU A 540 -11.82 21.77 3.64
CA LEU A 540 -10.69 22.60 3.22
C LEU A 540 -10.28 22.36 1.76
N GLN A 541 -10.45 21.13 1.29
CA GLN A 541 -10.19 20.71 -0.08
C GLN A 541 -11.03 19.48 -0.43
N ASN A 542 -11.29 19.28 -1.72
CA ASN A 542 -11.93 18.06 -2.19
C ASN A 542 -10.93 16.90 -2.17
N ALA A 543 -11.27 15.83 -1.46
CA ALA A 543 -10.49 14.59 -1.42
C ALA A 543 -11.29 13.38 -1.94
N CYS A 544 -12.46 13.62 -2.54
CA CYS A 544 -13.34 12.59 -3.07
C CYS A 544 -12.70 11.88 -4.28
N GLY A 545 -12.63 10.56 -4.21
CA GLY A 545 -12.28 9.70 -5.34
C GLY A 545 -13.46 9.47 -6.29
N PRO A 546 -13.20 8.88 -7.48
CA PRO A 546 -14.24 8.51 -8.44
C PRO A 546 -15.34 7.63 -7.84
N PRO A 547 -16.57 7.72 -8.38
CA PRO A 547 -17.65 6.84 -7.97
C PRO A 547 -17.32 5.36 -8.17
N GLY A 548 -17.73 4.54 -7.21
CA GLY A 548 -17.50 3.11 -7.22
C GLY A 548 -16.13 2.68 -6.70
N GLU A 549 -15.24 3.60 -6.30
CA GLU A 549 -14.02 3.27 -5.55
C GLU A 549 -14.28 3.34 -4.03
N TRP A 550 -13.56 2.51 -3.26
CA TRP A 550 -13.57 2.61 -1.80
C TRP A 550 -12.78 3.83 -1.34
N GLN A 551 -13.31 4.51 -0.34
CA GLN A 551 -12.79 5.74 0.25
C GLN A 551 -12.83 5.62 1.77
N SER A 552 -12.09 6.46 2.49
CA SER A 552 -12.03 6.40 3.95
C SER A 552 -12.28 7.75 4.62
N PHE A 553 -12.92 7.71 5.79
CA PHE A 553 -12.92 8.82 6.75
C PHE A 553 -12.16 8.41 8.01
N HIS A 554 -11.38 9.35 8.55
CA HIS A 554 -10.77 9.27 9.87
C HIS A 554 -11.12 10.54 10.66
N ILE A 555 -11.89 10.39 11.73
CA ILE A 555 -12.59 11.48 12.41
C ILE A 555 -12.20 11.50 13.88
N TRP A 556 -11.65 12.62 14.35
CA TRP A 556 -11.44 12.90 15.77
C TRP A 556 -12.56 13.80 16.26
N PHE A 557 -13.48 13.24 17.04
CA PHE A 557 -14.68 13.91 17.50
C PHE A 557 -14.69 14.03 19.02
N ARG A 558 -14.99 15.23 19.51
CA ARG A 558 -15.23 15.53 20.92
C ARG A 558 -16.72 15.75 21.14
N ALA A 559 -17.30 15.01 22.06
CA ALA A 559 -18.69 15.14 22.47
C ALA A 559 -18.96 16.50 23.15
N PRO A 560 -20.19 17.01 23.10
CA PRO A 560 -20.56 18.20 23.88
C PRO A 560 -20.38 17.96 25.38
N ARG A 561 -20.16 19.04 26.14
CA ARG A 561 -19.98 19.00 27.60
C ARG A 561 -21.17 19.60 28.32
N PHE A 562 -21.48 19.05 29.48
CA PHE A 562 -22.60 19.46 30.31
C PHE A 562 -22.13 19.65 31.75
N ASP A 563 -22.72 20.61 32.46
CA ASP A 563 -22.53 20.76 33.90
C ASP A 563 -23.36 19.74 34.69
N GLY A 564 -23.22 19.75 36.03
CA GLY A 564 -23.96 18.84 36.92
C GLY A 564 -25.49 19.02 36.91
N SER A 565 -26.02 20.09 36.31
CA SER A 565 -27.46 20.30 36.11
C SER A 565 -27.97 19.75 34.77
N GLY A 566 -27.07 19.26 33.91
CA GLY A 566 -27.39 18.83 32.56
C GLY A 566 -27.48 19.98 31.55
N LYS A 567 -27.04 21.19 31.92
CA LYS A 567 -26.95 22.32 30.98
C LYS A 567 -25.68 22.20 30.15
N LYS A 568 -25.79 22.34 28.83
CA LYS A 568 -24.62 22.35 27.92
C LYS A 568 -23.69 23.52 28.26
N ILE A 569 -22.41 23.23 28.43
CA ILE A 569 -21.34 24.20 28.73
C ILE A 569 -20.30 24.29 27.61
N GLU A 570 -20.16 23.25 26.79
CA GLU A 570 -19.32 23.29 25.58
C GLU A 570 -20.00 22.52 24.43
N ASP A 571 -19.85 23.04 23.23
CA ASP A 571 -20.34 22.43 22.00
C ASP A 571 -19.50 21.21 21.59
N ALA A 572 -20.10 20.33 20.78
CA ALA A 572 -19.37 19.27 20.12
C ALA A 572 -18.31 19.85 19.18
N ARG A 573 -17.29 19.05 18.85
CA ARG A 573 -16.17 19.53 18.05
C ARG A 573 -15.55 18.41 17.20
N PHE A 574 -15.44 18.67 15.91
CA PHE A 574 -14.61 17.88 15.00
C PHE A 574 -13.18 18.41 15.08
N VAL A 575 -12.38 17.80 15.96
CA VAL A 575 -10.98 18.19 16.19
C VAL A 575 -10.16 18.06 14.91
N ARG A 576 -10.41 16.98 14.15
CA ARG A 576 -9.79 16.72 12.85
C ARG A 576 -10.69 15.78 12.06
N VAL A 577 -10.78 16.00 10.75
CA VAL A 577 -11.37 15.03 9.82
C VAL A 577 -10.40 14.84 8.68
N GLU A 578 -10.12 13.58 8.36
CA GLU A 578 -9.42 13.18 7.15
C GLU A 578 -10.35 12.41 6.23
N HIS A 579 -10.22 12.69 4.93
CA HIS A 579 -10.84 11.93 3.85
C HIS A 579 -9.73 11.40 2.97
N ASN A 580 -9.61 10.07 2.81
CA ASN A 580 -8.56 9.45 1.99
C ASN A 580 -7.13 9.84 2.45
N GLY A 581 -6.95 10.00 3.77
CA GLY A 581 -5.72 10.45 4.42
C GLY A 581 -5.40 11.95 4.28
N VAL A 582 -6.32 12.73 3.69
CA VAL A 582 -6.18 14.17 3.47
C VAL A 582 -6.95 14.92 4.55
N VAL A 583 -6.30 15.83 5.27
CA VAL A 583 -6.99 16.64 6.29
C VAL A 583 -7.96 17.61 5.62
N ILE A 584 -9.25 17.41 5.84
CA ILE A 584 -10.33 18.24 5.29
C ILE A 584 -11.00 19.14 6.33
N HIS A 585 -10.81 18.90 7.63
CA HIS A 585 -11.23 19.80 8.71
C HIS A 585 -10.21 19.86 9.84
N ARG A 586 -10.09 21.04 10.46
CA ARG A 586 -9.29 21.27 11.68
C ARG A 586 -10.12 22.09 12.65
N ASP A 587 -10.36 21.53 13.83
CA ASP A 587 -10.94 22.22 14.97
C ASP A 587 -12.29 22.93 14.72
N VAL A 588 -13.23 22.22 14.08
CA VAL A 588 -14.56 22.76 13.74
C VAL A 588 -15.54 22.54 14.89
N THR A 589 -16.11 23.62 15.41
CA THR A 589 -17.18 23.59 16.42
C THR A 589 -18.52 23.19 15.77
N ALA A 590 -19.26 22.28 16.40
CA ALA A 590 -20.59 21.85 15.99
C ALA A 590 -21.62 22.23 17.09
N PRO A 591 -22.26 23.41 16.97
CA PRO A 591 -23.05 23.99 18.06
C PRO A 591 -24.42 23.36 18.30
N GLY A 592 -24.81 22.38 17.49
CA GLY A 592 -26.07 21.66 17.65
C GLY A 592 -26.30 20.65 16.53
N PRO A 593 -27.42 19.90 16.61
CA PRO A 593 -27.74 18.86 15.65
C PRO A 593 -27.86 19.37 14.22
N THR A 594 -27.34 18.56 13.30
CA THR A 594 -27.41 18.74 11.84
C THR A 594 -28.75 18.26 11.29
N ARG A 595 -29.07 18.66 10.05
CA ARG A 595 -30.27 18.20 9.36
C ARG A 595 -30.34 16.67 9.28
N ALA A 596 -31.55 16.12 9.35
CA ALA A 596 -31.81 14.68 9.32
C ALA A 596 -31.09 13.86 10.41
N SER A 597 -30.74 14.51 11.52
CA SER A 597 -30.28 13.83 12.74
C SER A 597 -31.39 13.04 13.43
N LEU A 598 -31.01 12.17 14.36
CA LEU A 598 -31.94 11.49 15.25
C LEU A 598 -32.71 12.50 16.12
N GLU A 599 -33.98 12.20 16.39
CA GLU A 599 -34.83 12.94 17.32
C GLU A 599 -34.50 12.60 18.78
N ILE A 600 -33.25 12.91 19.19
CA ILE A 600 -32.72 12.68 20.55
C ILE A 600 -32.02 13.95 21.05
N PRO A 601 -31.97 14.20 22.37
CA PRO A 601 -31.23 15.33 22.90
C PRO A 601 -29.71 15.15 22.75
N GLU A 602 -28.98 16.27 22.67
CA GLU A 602 -27.53 16.25 22.91
C GLU A 602 -27.27 15.70 24.32
N ALA A 603 -26.28 14.81 24.44
CA ALA A 603 -25.92 14.16 25.69
C ALA A 603 -24.41 13.87 25.73
N PRO A 604 -23.81 13.59 26.91
CA PRO A 604 -22.41 13.20 27.00
C PRO A 604 -22.07 11.94 26.18
N LEU A 605 -23.04 11.03 26.04
CA LEU A 605 -22.92 9.79 25.27
C LEU A 605 -24.12 9.62 24.34
N ASN A 606 -23.89 9.37 23.06
CA ASN A 606 -24.93 9.10 22.06
C ASN A 606 -24.43 8.12 20.96
N PRO A 607 -25.33 7.47 20.19
CA PRO A 607 -24.95 6.44 19.22
C PRO A 607 -24.25 7.02 17.98
N LEU A 608 -23.68 6.18 17.11
CA LEU A 608 -23.36 6.56 15.74
C LEU A 608 -24.57 6.25 14.84
N MET A 609 -24.74 7.00 13.76
CA MET A 609 -25.75 6.71 12.74
C MET A 609 -25.19 6.83 11.32
N ILE A 610 -25.60 5.93 10.45
CA ILE A 610 -25.39 6.00 8.99
C ILE A 610 -26.73 6.27 8.33
N GLN A 611 -26.78 7.29 7.47
CA GLN A 611 -27.97 7.65 6.73
C GLN A 611 -28.27 6.60 5.65
N GLY A 612 -29.47 6.01 5.70
CA GLY A 612 -29.85 4.89 4.84
C GLY A 612 -30.78 5.26 3.68
N ASP A 613 -31.35 6.46 3.70
CA ASP A 613 -32.53 6.83 2.91
C ASP A 613 -32.27 7.84 1.79
N HIS A 614 -31.01 8.27 1.57
CA HIS A 614 -30.65 9.31 0.60
C HIS A 614 -30.10 8.78 -0.75
N GLY A 615 -29.47 7.62 -0.75
CA GLY A 615 -28.91 6.97 -1.93
C GLY A 615 -28.12 5.71 -1.58
N PRO A 616 -27.70 4.90 -2.57
CA PRO A 616 -26.95 3.68 -2.30
C PRO A 616 -25.58 3.99 -1.68
N VAL A 617 -25.23 3.29 -0.61
CA VAL A 617 -23.94 3.38 0.08
C VAL A 617 -23.49 1.99 0.53
N GLY A 618 -22.19 1.72 0.38
CA GLY A 618 -21.50 0.60 1.00
C GLY A 618 -20.55 1.11 2.08
N LEU A 619 -20.48 0.40 3.21
CA LEU A 619 -19.56 0.69 4.30
C LEU A 619 -18.79 -0.57 4.69
N ARG A 620 -17.53 -0.41 5.09
CA ARG A 620 -16.74 -1.48 5.72
C ARG A 620 -15.75 -0.89 6.70
N ASN A 621 -15.06 -1.76 7.44
CA ASN A 621 -13.97 -1.38 8.32
C ASN A 621 -14.31 -0.22 9.27
N ILE A 622 -15.41 -0.34 10.02
CA ILE A 622 -15.85 0.68 10.98
C ILE A 622 -15.22 0.37 12.35
N TYR A 623 -14.33 1.24 12.79
CA TYR A 623 -13.58 1.10 14.04
C TYR A 623 -13.64 2.36 14.87
N VAL A 624 -13.60 2.19 16.19
CA VAL A 624 -13.59 3.28 17.15
C VAL A 624 -12.56 3.04 18.25
N ARG A 625 -12.03 4.13 18.79
CA ARG A 625 -11.40 4.15 20.11
C ARG A 625 -11.83 5.39 20.90
N PRO A 626 -11.76 5.35 22.24
CA PRO A 626 -11.86 6.57 23.03
C PRO A 626 -10.77 7.56 22.64
N LEU A 627 -11.14 8.83 22.47
CA LEU A 627 -10.17 9.91 22.29
C LEU A 627 -9.45 10.13 23.62
N LYS A 628 -8.13 9.95 23.67
CA LYS A 628 -7.30 10.16 24.87
C LYS A 628 -6.85 11.61 25.01
#